data_AF-A0A7Z7FPS0-F1
#
_entry.id   AF-A0A7Z7FPS0-F1
#
_cell.length_a   1.000
_cell.length_b   1.000
_cell.length_c   1.000
_cell.angle_alpha   90.00
_cell.angle_beta   90.00
_cell.angle_gamma   90.00
#
_symmetry.space_group_name_H-M   'P 1'
#
loop_
_entity.id
_entity.type
_entity.pdbx_description
1 polymer ?
#
loop_
_entity_poly.entity_id
_entity_poly.type
_entity_poly.pdbx_seq_one_letter_code
_entity_poly.pdbx_strand_id
1 'polypeptide(L)'
;MNNLIIGRWESPWPSEPYLAIRLAIDVQDRKIVILHQFVEQSWIPFEASDDECVRNEIAGQLDMVIEDPKSYGMRRADQIPAAWQYDEAHPGEVNIGCPVPIPVQEHVFDSAFGHSGRRKKAAKTRQSKGK
;
A
#
# COMPACT_ATOMS: atom_id res chain seq x y z
N MET A 1 -20.45 13.58 7.30
CA MET A 1 -19.10 14.17 7.23
C MET A 1 -18.13 13.05 7.48
N ASN A 2 -17.20 12.82 6.55
CA ASN A 2 -16.19 11.78 6.67
C ASN A 2 -15.19 12.18 7.76
N ASN A 3 -15.41 11.65 8.97
CA ASN A 3 -14.62 11.98 10.15
C ASN A 3 -13.35 11.12 10.28
N LEU A 4 -13.12 10.23 9.33
CA LEU A 4 -11.94 9.36 9.33
C LEU A 4 -11.08 9.63 8.10
N ILE A 5 -9.78 9.51 8.29
CA ILE A 5 -8.82 9.32 7.22
C ILE A 5 -8.24 7.93 7.39
N ILE A 6 -8.25 7.14 6.32
CA ILE A 6 -7.70 5.79 6.30
C ILE A 6 -6.70 5.67 5.17
N GLY A 7 -5.62 4.94 5.42
CA GLY A 7 -4.62 4.71 4.39
C GLY A 7 -3.57 3.70 4.79
N ARG A 8 -2.63 3.50 3.86
CA ARG A 8 -1.37 2.84 4.13
C ARG A 8 -0.31 3.91 4.29
N TRP A 9 0.61 3.69 5.22
CA TRP A 9 1.75 4.55 5.48
C TRP A 9 3.02 3.77 5.15
N GLU A 10 3.94 4.41 4.46
CA GLU A 10 5.26 3.85 4.19
C GLU A 10 6.13 4.01 5.43
N SER A 11 6.90 2.98 5.79
CA SER A 11 7.74 3.00 6.97
C SER A 11 8.59 4.28 7.06
N PRO A 12 8.51 5.04 8.17
CA PRO A 12 9.39 6.18 8.38
C PRO A 12 10.82 5.76 8.73
N TRP A 13 11.06 4.48 9.07
CA TRP A 13 12.38 4.00 9.50
C TRP A 13 13.22 3.48 8.34
N PRO A 14 14.43 4.05 8.14
CA PRO A 14 15.38 3.53 7.16
C PRO A 14 15.84 2.08 7.44
N SER A 15 15.78 1.63 8.70
CA SER A 15 16.09 0.25 9.10
C SER A 15 15.01 -0.74 8.67
N GLU A 16 13.78 -0.28 8.47
CA GLU A 16 12.64 -1.13 8.13
C GLU A 16 11.87 -0.57 6.93
N PRO A 17 12.51 -0.38 5.76
CA PRO A 17 11.91 0.33 4.63
C PRO A 17 10.73 -0.41 4.00
N TYR A 18 10.55 -1.70 4.32
CA TYR A 18 9.48 -2.55 3.81
C TYR A 18 8.34 -2.76 4.79
N LEU A 19 8.40 -2.15 5.99
CA LEU A 19 7.33 -2.25 6.96
C LEU A 19 6.09 -1.53 6.41
N ALA A 20 5.08 -2.32 6.03
CA ALA A 20 3.81 -1.78 5.60
C ALA A 20 2.94 -1.49 6.81
N ILE A 21 2.51 -0.24 6.94
CA ILE A 21 1.65 0.22 8.03
C ILE A 21 0.28 0.56 7.45
N ARG A 22 -0.79 0.19 8.15
CA ARG A 22 -2.13 0.73 7.88
C ARG A 22 -2.61 1.48 9.11
N LEU A 23 -3.30 2.59 8.89
CA LEU A 23 -3.78 3.41 9.98
C LEU A 23 -5.08 4.12 9.65
N ALA A 24 -5.85 4.37 10.70
CA ALA A 24 -7.04 5.20 10.67
C ALA A 24 -6.85 6.36 11.64
N ILE A 25 -7.18 7.57 11.20
CA ILE A 25 -7.11 8.82 11.94
C ILE A 25 -8.53 9.33 12.12
N ASP A 26 -8.89 9.62 13.36
CA ASP A 26 -10.07 10.43 13.66
C ASP A 26 -9.69 11.91 13.47
N VAL A 27 -10.37 12.57 12.54
CA VAL A 27 -10.12 13.96 12.16
C VAL A 27 -10.61 14.94 13.23
N GLN A 28 -11.68 14.60 13.95
CA GLN A 28 -12.24 15.48 14.98
C GLN A 28 -11.31 15.52 16.19
N ASP A 29 -10.92 14.33 16.65
CA ASP A 29 -10.05 14.18 17.84
C ASP A 29 -8.56 14.29 17.50
N ARG A 30 -8.20 14.38 16.22
CA ARG A 30 -6.81 14.40 15.71
C ARG A 30 -5.96 13.27 16.28
N LYS A 31 -6.53 12.07 16.34
CA LYS A 31 -5.88 10.90 16.96
C LYS A 31 -5.85 9.72 16.00
N ILE A 32 -4.80 8.91 16.13
CA ILE A 32 -4.71 7.62 15.44
C ILE A 32 -5.58 6.62 16.22
N VAL A 33 -6.60 6.05 15.57
CA VAL A 33 -7.53 5.08 16.19
C VAL A 33 -7.25 3.64 15.79
N ILE A 34 -6.56 3.43 14.67
CA ILE A 34 -6.04 2.12 14.25
C ILE A 34 -4.60 2.32 13.82
N LEU A 35 -3.71 1.42 14.25
CA LEU A 35 -2.33 1.36 13.82
C LEU A 35 -1.91 -0.11 13.79
N HIS A 36 -1.67 -0.63 12.59
CA HIS A 36 -1.32 -2.03 12.39
C HIS A 36 -0.10 -2.14 11.46
N GLN A 37 0.76 -3.09 11.77
CA GLN A 37 1.87 -3.52 10.93
C GLN A 37 1.50 -4.80 10.14
N PHE A 38 2.14 -4.97 8.99
CA PHE A 38 2.01 -6.19 8.21
C PHE A 38 3.19 -7.13 8.50
N VAL A 39 2.91 -8.22 9.22
CA VAL A 39 3.90 -9.22 9.65
C VAL A 39 3.34 -10.61 9.33
N GLU A 40 4.17 -11.51 8.80
CA GLU A 40 3.78 -12.90 8.51
C GLU A 40 2.44 -13.02 7.75
N GLN A 41 2.26 -12.20 6.70
CA GLN A 41 1.06 -12.15 5.86
C GLN A 41 -0.22 -11.66 6.56
N SER A 42 -0.11 -11.13 7.77
CA SER A 42 -1.23 -10.69 8.59
C SER A 42 -1.06 -9.24 9.04
N TRP A 43 -2.19 -8.55 9.23
CA TRP A 43 -2.20 -7.22 9.83
C TRP A 43 -2.44 -7.34 11.33
N ILE A 44 -1.45 -6.97 12.12
CA ILE A 44 -1.49 -7.07 13.58
C ILE A 44 -1.20 -5.71 14.23
N PRO A 45 -1.68 -5.47 15.47
CA PRO A 45 -1.22 -4.38 16.30
C PRO A 45 0.30 -4.39 16.48
N PHE A 46 0.86 -3.20 16.67
CA PHE A 46 2.21 -3.08 17.18
C PHE A 46 2.27 -3.59 18.62
N GLU A 47 3.43 -4.08 19.03
CA GLU A 47 3.70 -4.28 20.46
C GLU A 47 3.63 -2.95 21.20
N ALA A 48 3.26 -2.98 22.48
CA ALA A 48 3.03 -1.77 23.26
C ALA A 48 4.25 -0.82 23.31
N SER A 49 5.48 -1.37 23.30
CA SER A 49 6.71 -0.57 23.26
C SER A 49 6.88 0.21 21.95
N ASP A 50 6.46 -0.39 20.85
CA ASP A 50 6.66 0.16 19.51
C ASP A 50 5.49 1.06 19.12
N ASP A 51 4.26 0.70 19.51
CA ASP A 51 3.04 1.47 19.22
C ASP A 51 3.15 2.93 19.66
N GLU A 52 3.65 3.20 20.88
CA GLU A 52 3.85 4.58 21.35
C GLU A 52 4.88 5.33 20.50
N CYS A 53 5.99 4.68 20.16
CA CYS A 53 7.04 5.27 19.35
C CYS A 53 6.53 5.62 17.95
N VAL A 54 5.88 4.67 17.28
CA VAL A 54 5.29 4.83 15.94
C VAL A 54 4.25 5.95 15.93
N ARG A 55 3.36 5.97 16.93
CA ARG A 55 2.33 7.01 17.04
C ARG A 55 2.93 8.39 17.17
N ASN A 56 3.97 8.55 17.97
CA ASN A 56 4.63 9.84 18.17
C ASN A 56 5.30 10.35 16.89
N GLU A 57 5.93 9.47 16.10
CA GLU A 57 6.51 9.85 14.81
C GLU A 57 5.44 10.29 13.80
N ILE A 58 4.35 9.53 13.69
CA ILE A 58 3.24 9.85 12.79
C ILE A 58 2.51 11.11 13.26
N ALA A 59 2.40 11.33 14.58
CA ALA A 59 1.73 12.50 15.16
C ALA A 59 2.32 13.82 14.66
N GLY A 60 3.63 13.87 14.41
CA GLY A 60 4.30 15.05 13.85
C GLY A 60 3.85 15.42 12.43
N GLN A 61 3.19 14.51 11.72
CA GLN A 61 2.71 14.71 10.34
C GLN A 61 1.19 14.75 10.22
N LEU A 62 0.45 14.54 11.33
CA LEU A 62 -1.01 14.42 11.32
C LEU A 62 -1.70 15.64 10.69
N ASP A 63 -1.27 16.85 11.03
CA ASP A 63 -1.89 18.07 10.50
C ASP A 63 -1.81 18.14 8.97
N MET A 64 -0.65 17.81 8.39
CA MET A 64 -0.43 17.81 6.94
C MET A 64 -1.27 16.72 6.25
N VAL A 65 -1.39 15.56 6.88
CA VAL A 65 -2.20 14.44 6.38
C VAL A 65 -3.69 14.76 6.45
N ILE A 66 -4.14 15.46 7.49
CA ILE A 66 -5.53 15.91 7.63
C ILE A 66 -5.88 16.96 6.58
N GLU A 67 -4.95 17.87 6.29
CA GLU A 67 -5.09 18.91 5.27
C GLU A 67 -5.18 18.31 3.86
N ASP A 68 -4.24 17.44 3.48
CA ASP A 68 -4.22 16.79 2.17
C ASP A 68 -3.95 15.27 2.25
N PRO A 69 -4.99 14.47 2.55
CA PRO A 69 -4.83 13.02 2.70
C PRO A 69 -4.30 12.34 1.44
N LYS A 70 -4.63 12.86 0.25
CA LYS A 70 -4.32 12.20 -1.02
C LYS A 70 -2.83 12.25 -1.34
N SER A 71 -2.16 13.35 -1.01
CA SER A 71 -0.71 13.48 -1.18
C SER A 71 0.09 12.49 -0.34
N TYR A 72 -0.51 11.97 0.74
CA TYR A 72 0.04 10.93 1.60
C TYR A 72 -0.52 9.53 1.30
N GLY A 73 -1.15 9.32 0.13
CA GLY A 73 -1.70 8.01 -0.25
C GLY A 73 -2.92 7.58 0.58
N MET A 74 -3.57 8.50 1.28
CA MET A 74 -4.74 8.24 2.11
C MET A 74 -6.03 8.75 1.48
N ARG A 75 -7.14 8.36 2.10
CA ARG A 75 -8.48 8.83 1.71
C ARG A 75 -9.35 9.09 2.92
N ARG A 76 -10.29 10.01 2.75
CA ARG A 76 -11.37 10.20 3.73
C ARG A 76 -12.35 9.02 3.68
N ALA A 77 -12.86 8.63 4.84
CA ALA A 77 -13.82 7.56 5.01
C ALA A 77 -14.85 7.92 6.09
N ASP A 78 -16.04 7.36 5.99
CA ASP A 78 -17.09 7.52 6.99
C ASP A 78 -16.99 6.49 8.12
N GLN A 79 -16.32 5.36 7.86
CA GLN A 79 -16.16 4.26 8.80
C GLN A 79 -14.81 3.56 8.61
N ILE A 80 -14.32 2.95 9.68
CA ILE A 80 -13.16 2.05 9.64
C ILE A 80 -13.60 0.77 8.90
N PRO A 81 -12.81 0.27 7.93
CA PRO A 81 -13.13 -0.99 7.27
C PRO A 81 -13.25 -2.14 8.29
N ALA A 82 -14.25 -3.01 8.16
CA ALA A 82 -14.44 -4.14 9.08
C ALA A 82 -13.22 -5.07 9.12
N ALA A 83 -12.57 -5.30 7.97
CA ALA A 83 -11.32 -6.05 7.85
C ALA A 83 -10.10 -5.38 8.54
N TRP A 84 -10.28 -4.18 9.10
CA TRP A 84 -9.25 -3.50 9.89
C TRP A 84 -9.50 -3.61 11.38
N GLN A 85 -10.66 -4.09 11.81
CA GLN A 85 -10.86 -4.41 13.21
C GLN A 85 -10.05 -5.66 13.53
N TYR A 86 -9.25 -5.58 14.60
CA TYR A 86 -8.45 -6.71 15.06
C TYR A 86 -9.29 -7.54 16.04
N ASP A 87 -9.38 -8.84 15.79
CA ASP A 87 -9.97 -9.81 16.71
C ASP A 87 -8.84 -10.62 17.34
N GLU A 88 -8.61 -10.42 18.64
CA GLU A 88 -7.59 -11.16 19.41
C GLU A 88 -7.85 -12.67 19.42
N ALA A 89 -9.10 -13.11 19.25
CA ALA A 89 -9.44 -14.53 19.18
C ALA A 89 -9.06 -15.17 17.83
N HIS A 90 -8.94 -14.37 16.76
CA HIS A 90 -8.63 -14.83 15.41
C HIS A 90 -7.61 -13.90 14.73
N PRO A 91 -6.34 -13.89 15.21
CA PRO A 91 -5.29 -13.08 14.62
C PRO A 91 -5.10 -13.47 13.15
N GLY A 92 -5.46 -12.56 12.23
CA GLY A 92 -5.33 -12.77 10.79
C GLY A 92 -6.60 -13.22 10.06
N GLU A 93 -7.67 -13.61 10.76
CA GLU A 93 -8.97 -13.92 10.13
C GLU A 93 -9.77 -12.64 9.91
N VAL A 94 -9.24 -11.76 9.06
CA VAL A 94 -10.01 -10.65 8.53
C VAL A 94 -11.06 -11.25 7.59
N ASN A 95 -12.34 -11.11 7.89
CA ASN A 95 -13.42 -11.46 6.96
C ASN A 95 -13.23 -10.62 5.68
N ILE A 96 -12.51 -11.16 4.69
CA ILE A 96 -12.28 -10.54 3.37
C ILE A 96 -13.57 -10.69 2.57
N GLY A 97 -14.62 -9.99 2.99
CA GLY A 97 -15.79 -9.72 2.17
C GLY A 97 -15.47 -8.63 1.14
N CYS A 98 -14.42 -8.82 0.32
CA CYS A 98 -14.16 -8.21 -0.99
C CYS A 98 -12.66 -8.33 -1.33
N PRO A 99 -12.26 -9.07 -2.38
CA PRO A 99 -10.90 -9.03 -2.86
C PRO A 99 -10.63 -7.64 -3.48
N VAL A 100 -9.78 -6.85 -2.83
CA VAL A 100 -9.20 -5.66 -3.47
C VAL A 100 -8.10 -6.15 -4.41
N PRO A 101 -8.15 -5.86 -5.72
CA PRO A 101 -7.07 -6.21 -6.62
C PRO A 101 -5.79 -5.52 -6.14
N ILE A 102 -4.77 -6.30 -5.81
CA ILE A 102 -3.41 -5.80 -5.68
C ILE A 102 -2.98 -5.44 -7.11
N PRO A 103 -2.68 -4.17 -7.45
CA PRO A 103 -2.05 -3.88 -8.73
C PRO A 103 -0.69 -4.57 -8.71
N VAL A 104 -0.54 -5.55 -9.62
CA VAL A 104 0.75 -6.16 -9.93
C VAL A 104 1.66 -5.01 -10.37
N GLN A 105 2.64 -4.65 -9.55
CA GLN A 105 3.76 -3.86 -10.03
C GLN A 105 4.48 -4.75 -11.04
N GLU A 106 4.17 -4.57 -12.33
CA GLU A 106 5.00 -5.07 -13.41
C GLU A 106 6.37 -4.44 -13.23
N HIS A 107 7.26 -5.21 -12.62
CA HIS A 107 8.67 -4.92 -12.55
C HIS A 107 9.21 -5.07 -13.98
N VAL A 108 9.13 -3.99 -14.76
CA VAL A 108 9.83 -3.88 -16.04
C VAL A 108 11.31 -3.73 -15.69
N PHE A 109 11.97 -4.88 -15.55
CA PHE A 109 13.42 -4.95 -15.45
C PHE A 109 13.98 -4.74 -16.86
N ASP A 110 14.20 -3.48 -17.22
CA ASP A 110 14.95 -3.10 -18.41
C ASP A 110 16.43 -3.44 -18.15
N SER A 111 16.84 -4.61 -18.63
CA SER A 111 18.25 -4.99 -18.69
C SER A 111 18.70 -4.95 -20.15
N ALA A 112 19.09 -3.75 -20.58
CA ALA A 112 20.04 -3.59 -21.66
C ALA A 112 21.44 -4.07 -21.21
N PHE A 113 22.04 -4.97 -21.99
CA PHE A 113 23.45 -5.02 -22.43
C PHE A 113 23.93 -6.48 -22.60
N GLY A 114 24.37 -6.85 -23.81
CA GLY A 114 25.23 -8.04 -23.95
C GLY A 114 25.23 -8.84 -25.26
N HIS A 115 25.45 -8.18 -26.40
CA HIS A 115 26.23 -8.68 -27.56
C HIS A 115 25.97 -10.04 -28.25
N SER A 116 25.78 -9.89 -29.57
CA SER A 116 26.40 -10.66 -30.66
C SER A 116 25.74 -11.97 -31.13
N GLY A 117 25.17 -11.92 -32.33
CA GLY A 117 24.97 -13.14 -33.11
C GLY A 117 23.99 -13.07 -34.27
N ARG A 118 24.50 -12.64 -35.43
CA ARG A 118 24.11 -13.18 -36.76
C ARG A 118 22.83 -12.65 -37.44
N ARG A 119 23.06 -11.59 -38.23
CA ARG A 119 22.29 -11.28 -39.45
C ARG A 119 22.13 -12.51 -40.36
N LYS A 120 20.90 -12.77 -40.83
CA LYS A 120 20.66 -13.16 -42.23
C LYS A 120 19.42 -12.42 -42.77
N LYS A 121 19.58 -11.91 -43.99
CA LYS A 121 18.68 -11.03 -44.74
C LYS A 121 17.56 -11.83 -45.44
N ALA A 122 16.43 -11.13 -45.57
CA ALA A 122 15.55 -11.01 -46.74
C ALA A 122 14.87 -12.25 -47.34
N ALA A 123 13.54 -12.18 -47.47
CA ALA A 123 12.87 -12.15 -48.77
C ALA A 123 11.46 -11.54 -48.65
N LYS A 124 11.13 -10.70 -49.63
CA LYS A 124 9.93 -9.89 -49.80
C LYS A 124 9.20 -10.44 -51.03
N THR A 125 7.94 -10.85 -50.90
CA THR A 125 7.04 -11.08 -52.06
C THR A 125 5.60 -10.78 -51.63
N ARG A 126 5.04 -9.59 -51.87
CA ARG A 126 4.38 -9.04 -53.08
C ARG A 126 2.91 -9.50 -53.25
N GLN A 127 2.04 -8.48 -53.35
CA GLN A 127 0.61 -8.49 -53.68
C GLN A 127 0.23 -9.20 -54.99
N SER A 128 -1.01 -9.69 -55.04
CA SER A 128 -1.97 -9.62 -56.18
C SER A 128 -3.33 -10.16 -55.70
N LYS A 129 -4.38 -9.37 -55.45
CA LYS A 129 -5.38 -8.78 -56.37
C LYS A 129 -5.95 -9.75 -57.43
N GLY A 130 -7.23 -10.10 -57.25
CA GLY A 130 -8.22 -10.35 -58.30
C GLY A 130 -8.38 -11.79 -58.80
N LYS A 131 -9.56 -12.37 -58.59
CA LYS A 131 -10.62 -12.40 -59.61
C LYS A 131 -11.97 -12.70 -58.95
#